data_AF-A0A538CU32-F1
#
_entry.id   AF-A0A538CU32-F1
#
_cell.length_a   1.000
_cell.length_b   1.000
_cell.length_c   1.000
_cell.angle_alpha   90.00
_cell.angle_beta   90.00
_cell.angle_gamma   90.00
#
_symmetry.space_group_name_H-M   'P 1'
#
loop_
_entity.id
_entity.type
_entity.pdbx_description
1 polymer ?
#
loop_
_entity_poly.entity_id
_entity_poly.type
_entity_poly.pdbx_seq_one_letter_code
_entity_poly.pdbx_strand_id
1 'polypeptide(L)'
;MIQRARADALTRILGARGTLYAIGDPVPLVLTHRRNPSRYIYLRSGVLQWMLAHTPGRYAGWRAQLLARGPSVIVVHDFTWRGPHLLAFDRFLGSRYETRWLGAWQVLVKAPLLRRAEADGVALNRVPG
;
A
#
# COMPACT_ATOMS: atom_id res chain seq x y z
N MET A 1 12.88 -12.84 11.90
CA MET A 1 11.68 -13.31 12.62
C MET A 1 10.51 -12.30 12.59
N ILE A 2 10.71 -11.01 12.87
CA ILE A 2 9.62 -10.02 12.93
C ILE A 2 8.91 -9.75 11.59
N GLN A 3 9.64 -9.70 10.46
CA GLN A 3 9.03 -9.45 9.15
C GLN A 3 8.10 -10.59 8.68
N ARG A 4 8.37 -11.84 9.07
CA ARG A 4 7.51 -12.98 8.74
C ARG A 4 6.16 -12.89 9.46
N ALA A 5 6.16 -12.61 10.77
CA ALA A 5 4.91 -12.40 11.51
C ALA A 5 4.05 -11.27 10.93
N ARG A 6 4.68 -10.17 10.46
CA ARG A 6 3.98 -9.09 9.75
C ARG A 6 3.40 -9.55 8.42
N ALA A 7 4.14 -10.36 7.66
CA ALA A 7 3.67 -10.94 6.41
C ALA A 7 2.53 -11.95 6.61
N ASP A 8 2.55 -12.72 7.70
CA ASP A 8 1.47 -13.64 8.07
C ASP A 8 0.19 -12.86 8.42
N ALA A 9 0.30 -11.80 9.22
CA ALA A 9 -0.80 -10.88 9.49
C ALA A 9 -1.36 -10.26 8.19
N LEU A 10 -0.47 -9.79 7.31
CA LEU A 10 -0.85 -9.24 6.00
C LEU A 10 -1.54 -10.27 5.11
N THR A 11 -1.10 -11.52 5.13
CA THR A 11 -1.72 -12.64 4.40
C THR A 11 -3.13 -12.92 4.91
N ARG A 12 -3.32 -12.92 6.24
CA ARG A 12 -4.65 -13.07 6.86
C ARG A 12 -5.59 -11.93 6.48
N ILE A 13 -5.10 -10.68 6.52
CA ILE A 13 -5.87 -9.50 6.09
C ILE A 13 -6.31 -9.66 4.64
N LEU A 14 -5.38 -10.00 3.73
CA LEU A 14 -5.66 -10.12 2.30
C LEU A 14 -6.60 -11.29 1.98
N GLY A 15 -6.44 -12.42 2.66
CA GLY A 15 -7.07 -13.70 2.27
C GLY A 15 -6.61 -14.17 0.88
N ALA A 16 -7.23 -15.23 0.35
CA ALA A 16 -6.78 -15.82 -0.92
C ALA A 16 -6.86 -14.86 -2.12
N ARG A 17 -7.92 -14.04 -2.20
CA ARG A 17 -8.22 -13.17 -3.36
C ARG A 17 -7.76 -11.73 -3.20
N GLY A 18 -7.22 -11.34 -2.05
CA GLY A 18 -6.79 -9.97 -1.80
C GLY A 18 -5.62 -9.56 -2.70
N THR A 19 -5.61 -8.32 -3.17
CA THR A 19 -4.50 -7.77 -3.96
C THR A 19 -3.65 -6.84 -3.10
N LEU A 20 -2.33 -7.02 -3.17
CA LEU A 20 -1.34 -6.23 -2.45
C LEU A 20 -0.62 -5.30 -3.42
N TYR A 21 -0.60 -4.01 -3.11
CA TYR A 21 0.19 -3.02 -3.84
C TYR A 21 1.26 -2.49 -2.91
N ALA A 22 2.53 -2.64 -3.26
CA ALA A 22 3.62 -2.12 -2.44
C ALA A 22 4.27 -0.90 -3.08
N ILE A 23 4.55 0.12 -2.27
CA ILE A 23 5.24 1.35 -2.66
C ILE A 23 6.46 1.50 -1.76
N GLY A 24 7.65 1.53 -2.35
CA GLY A 24 8.91 1.79 -1.64
C GLY A 24 9.55 0.57 -0.98
N ASP A 25 8.82 -0.53 -0.78
CA ASP A 25 9.36 -1.76 -0.16
C ASP A 25 8.80 -3.03 -0.84
N PRO A 26 9.65 -3.88 -1.47
CA PRO A 26 9.22 -5.15 -2.04
C PRO A 26 9.04 -6.28 -1.02
N VAL A 27 9.56 -6.15 0.21
CA VAL A 27 9.55 -7.23 1.21
C VAL A 27 8.14 -7.78 1.48
N PRO A 28 7.08 -6.96 1.63
CA PRO A 28 5.72 -7.47 1.80
C PRO A 28 5.28 -8.37 0.65
N LEU A 29 5.68 -8.08 -0.59
CA LEU A 29 5.31 -8.88 -1.77
C LEU A 29 6.05 -10.22 -1.76
N VAL A 30 7.35 -10.20 -1.48
CA VAL A 30 8.19 -11.41 -1.43
C VAL A 30 7.69 -12.35 -0.35
N LEU A 31 7.50 -11.85 0.87
CA LEU A 31 7.10 -12.68 2.01
C LEU A 31 5.66 -13.18 1.94
N THR A 32 4.78 -12.49 1.21
CA THR A 32 3.39 -12.95 0.97
C THR A 32 3.24 -13.73 -0.34
N HIS A 33 4.33 -13.92 -1.10
CA HIS A 33 4.33 -14.56 -2.42
C HIS A 33 3.34 -13.91 -3.41
N ARG A 34 3.20 -12.58 -3.38
CA ARG A 34 2.29 -11.81 -4.25
C ARG A 34 3.04 -10.99 -5.27
N ARG A 35 2.37 -10.71 -6.39
CA ARG A 35 2.88 -9.82 -7.44
C ARG A 35 2.36 -8.40 -7.22
N ASN A 36 3.20 -7.40 -7.48
CA ASN A 36 2.75 -6.02 -7.50
C ASN A 36 1.93 -5.78 -8.78
N PRO A 37 0.71 -5.22 -8.69
CA PRO A 37 -0.04 -4.79 -9.87
C PRO A 37 0.67 -3.72 -10.72
N SER A 38 1.69 -3.06 -10.18
CA SER A 38 2.54 -2.11 -10.89
C SER A 38 3.96 -2.66 -11.10
N ARG A 39 4.57 -2.35 -12.25
CA ARG A 39 6.00 -2.62 -12.50
C ARG A 39 6.94 -1.72 -11.69
N TYR A 40 6.41 -0.64 -11.10
CA TYR A 40 7.17 0.33 -10.31
C TYR A 40 6.95 0.06 -8.83
N ILE A 41 7.93 -0.57 -8.19
CA ILE A 41 7.91 -0.88 -6.75
C ILE A 41 8.69 0.20 -5.98
N TYR A 42 9.88 0.58 -6.46
CA TYR A 42 10.69 1.63 -5.87
C TYR A 42 10.36 2.98 -6.48
N LEU A 43 9.84 3.90 -5.68
CA LEU A 43 9.46 5.25 -6.10
C LEU A 43 10.44 6.32 -5.58
N ARG A 44 11.71 5.96 -5.45
CA ARG A 44 12.80 6.85 -5.01
C ARG A 44 13.69 7.28 -6.18
N SER A 45 14.63 8.19 -5.93
CA SER A 45 15.71 8.55 -6.87
C SER A 45 15.21 8.96 -8.27
N GLY A 46 14.12 9.73 -8.35
CA GLY A 46 13.56 10.18 -9.62
C GLY A 46 12.60 9.20 -10.30
N VAL A 47 12.51 7.94 -9.84
CA VAL A 47 11.65 6.93 -10.47
C VAL A 47 10.17 7.30 -10.38
N LEU A 48 9.74 7.92 -9.28
CA LEU A 48 8.37 8.45 -9.17
C LEU A 48 8.10 9.51 -10.22
N GLN A 49 8.98 10.51 -10.34
CA GLN A 49 8.86 11.60 -11.30
C GLN A 49 8.86 11.06 -12.73
N TRP A 50 9.78 10.14 -13.03
CA TRP A 50 9.85 9.47 -14.31
C TRP A 50 8.57 8.68 -14.61
N MET A 51 8.08 7.86 -13.65
CA MET A 51 6.83 7.11 -13.78
C MET A 51 5.66 8.04 -14.07
N LEU A 52 5.52 9.14 -13.31
CA LEU A 52 4.45 10.11 -13.51
C LEU A 52 4.58 10.82 -14.86
N ALA A 53 5.79 11.13 -15.32
CA ALA A 53 6.01 11.74 -16.63
C ALA A 53 5.66 10.79 -17.80
N HIS A 54 5.88 9.48 -17.61
CA HIS A 54 5.67 8.44 -18.63
C HIS A 54 4.35 7.69 -18.50
N THR A 55 3.49 8.08 -17.55
CA THR A 55 2.13 7.56 -17.46
C THR A 55 1.23 8.44 -18.31
N PRO A 56 0.44 7.90 -19.27
CA PRO A 56 -0.57 8.68 -19.98
C PRO A 56 -1.49 9.39 -19.00
N GLY A 57 -1.70 10.70 -19.13
CA GLY A 57 -2.47 11.49 -18.16
C GLY A 57 -1.73 11.78 -16.83
N ARG A 58 -0.44 11.47 -16.76
CA ARG A 58 0.47 11.74 -15.65
C ARG A 58 -0.07 11.24 -14.31
N TYR A 59 -0.12 12.12 -13.30
CA TYR A 59 -0.66 11.81 -11.98
C TYR A 59 -2.13 11.36 -12.00
N ALA A 60 -2.98 11.98 -12.82
CA ALA A 60 -4.37 11.58 -12.95
C ALA A 60 -4.51 10.19 -13.58
N GLY A 61 -3.72 9.89 -14.61
CA GLY A 61 -3.71 8.58 -15.25
C GLY A 61 -3.16 7.48 -14.34
N TRP A 62 -2.10 7.77 -13.58
CA TRP A 62 -1.60 6.82 -12.58
C TRP A 62 -2.64 6.53 -11.50
N ARG A 63 -3.36 7.56 -11.00
CA ARG A 63 -4.49 7.37 -10.07
C ARG A 63 -5.59 6.51 -10.68
N ALA A 64 -5.95 6.74 -11.95
CA ALA A 64 -6.93 5.93 -12.64
C ALA A 64 -6.50 4.45 -12.74
N GLN A 65 -5.22 4.19 -13.05
CA GLN A 65 -4.66 2.84 -13.05
C GLN A 65 -4.68 2.18 -11.67
N LEU A 66 -4.35 2.93 -10.61
CA LEU A 66 -4.42 2.44 -9.23
C LEU A 66 -5.86 2.06 -8.85
N LEU A 67 -6.85 2.86 -9.25
CA LEU A 67 -8.27 2.54 -9.04
C LEU A 67 -8.72 1.32 -9.84
N ALA A 68 -8.35 1.24 -11.11
CA ALA A 68 -8.71 0.12 -11.98
C ALA A 68 -8.14 -1.21 -11.46
N ARG A 69 -6.93 -1.18 -10.89
CA ARG A 69 -6.32 -2.35 -10.23
C ARG A 69 -6.97 -2.69 -8.88
N GLY A 70 -7.61 -1.72 -8.24
CA GLY A 70 -8.43 -1.88 -7.06
C GLY A 70 -7.77 -2.61 -5.88
N PRO A 71 -6.54 -2.25 -5.44
CA PRO A 71 -5.84 -3.00 -4.41
C PRO A 71 -6.67 -3.17 -3.13
N SER A 72 -6.59 -4.34 -2.51
CA SER A 72 -7.20 -4.59 -1.20
C SER A 72 -6.41 -3.90 -0.09
N VAL A 73 -5.08 -3.94 -0.21
CA VAL A 73 -4.14 -3.34 0.72
C VAL A 73 -3.03 -2.64 -0.07
N ILE A 74 -2.67 -1.43 0.35
CA ILE A 74 -1.48 -0.74 -0.11
C ILE A 74 -0.48 -0.69 1.06
N VAL A 75 0.71 -1.26 0.89
CA VAL A 75 1.80 -1.10 1.86
C VAL A 75 2.71 -0.01 1.35
N VAL A 76 3.04 0.94 2.23
CA VAL A 76 3.96 2.02 1.90
C VAL A 76 5.11 2.03 2.88
N HIS A 77 6.31 2.15 2.34
CA HIS A 77 7.52 2.36 3.11
C HIS A 77 8.17 3.66 2.66
N ASP A 78 8.45 4.53 3.63
CA ASP A 78 9.11 5.82 3.48
C ASP A 78 8.44 6.74 2.44
N PHE A 79 7.39 7.46 2.87
CA PHE A 79 6.89 8.63 2.16
C PHE A 79 7.82 9.82 2.36
N THR A 80 8.99 9.81 1.74
CA THR A 80 9.78 11.04 1.52
C THR A 80 9.25 11.84 0.33
N TRP A 81 7.93 11.80 0.09
CA TRP A 81 7.30 12.70 -0.86
C TRP A 81 7.26 14.08 -0.20
N ARG A 82 7.93 15.08 -0.77
CA ARG A 82 7.73 16.47 -0.36
C ARG A 82 6.94 17.19 -1.45
N GLY A 83 5.98 18.02 -1.06
CA GLY A 83 5.23 18.90 -1.97
C GLY A 83 3.76 18.50 -2.24
N PRO A 84 3.08 19.24 -3.13
CA PRO A 84 1.63 19.21 -3.30
C PRO A 84 1.06 17.87 -3.77
N HIS A 85 1.86 17.03 -4.44
CA HIS A 85 1.45 15.71 -4.89
C HIS A 85 1.24 14.72 -3.73
N LEU A 86 1.98 14.85 -2.61
CA LEU A 86 1.75 14.03 -1.42
C LEU A 86 0.39 14.35 -0.79
N LEU A 87 0.10 15.63 -0.57
CA LEU A 87 -1.18 16.06 0.02
C LEU A 87 -2.38 15.63 -0.83
N ALA A 88 -2.25 15.74 -2.16
CA ALA A 88 -3.27 15.27 -3.08
C ALA A 88 -3.42 13.74 -3.05
N PHE A 89 -2.33 13.01 -2.83
CA PHE A 89 -2.32 11.55 -2.75
C PHE A 89 -2.92 11.03 -1.45
N ASP A 90 -2.53 11.62 -0.32
CA ASP A 90 -3.06 11.32 1.00
C ASP A 90 -4.57 11.58 1.07
N ARG A 91 -5.03 12.73 0.57
CA ARG A 91 -6.48 13.02 0.50
C ARG A 91 -7.23 12.02 -0.38
N PHE A 92 -6.64 11.66 -1.51
CA PHE A 92 -7.23 10.70 -2.44
C PHE A 92 -7.37 9.31 -1.82
N LEU A 93 -6.33 8.81 -1.14
CA LEU A 93 -6.35 7.51 -0.50
C LEU A 93 -7.16 7.49 0.80
N GLY A 94 -7.09 8.54 1.62
CA GLY A 94 -7.81 8.64 2.90
C GLY A 94 -9.34 8.57 2.75
N SER A 95 -9.88 8.88 1.57
CA SER A 95 -11.31 8.69 1.27
C SER A 95 -11.71 7.24 0.96
N ARG A 96 -10.76 6.31 0.83
CA ARG A 96 -10.98 4.92 0.35
C ARG A 96 -10.31 3.86 1.22
N TYR A 97 -9.26 4.25 1.93
CA TYR A 97 -8.45 3.38 2.76
C TYR A 97 -8.28 4.00 4.13
N GLU A 98 -8.23 3.14 5.13
CA GLU A 98 -7.83 3.49 6.48
C GLU A 98 -6.34 3.20 6.64
N THR A 99 -5.62 4.20 7.17
CA THR A 99 -4.21 4.04 7.54
C THR A 99 -4.10 3.27 8.84
N ARG A 100 -3.27 2.23 8.84
CA ARG A 100 -2.88 1.40 9.97
C ARG A 100 -1.41 1.04 9.88
N TRP A 101 -0.89 0.39 10.90
CA TRP A 101 0.51 0.00 11.01
C TRP A 101 0.65 -1.47 11.41
N LEU A 102 1.56 -2.16 10.72
CA LEU A 102 2.08 -3.49 11.09
C LEU A 102 3.56 -3.34 11.46
N GLY A 103 3.81 -2.91 12.71
CA GLY A 103 5.13 -2.43 13.13
C GLY A 103 5.57 -1.24 12.28
N ALA A 104 6.71 -1.37 11.59
CA ALA A 104 7.25 -0.32 10.72
C ALA A 104 6.54 -0.17 9.36
N TRP A 105 5.66 -1.09 8.99
CA TRP A 105 4.93 -0.99 7.72
C TRP A 105 3.66 -0.15 7.88
N GLN A 106 3.59 0.94 7.12
CA GLN A 106 2.35 1.68 6.95
C GLN A 106 1.46 0.94 5.96
N VAL A 107 0.23 0.66 6.37
CA VAL A 107 -0.73 -0.16 5.62
C VAL A 107 -2.01 0.63 5.43
N LEU A 108 -2.41 0.84 4.18
CA LEU A 108 -3.68 1.42 3.80
C LEU A 108 -4.63 0.28 3.45
N VAL A 109 -5.68 0.11 4.25
CA VAL A 109 -6.62 -1.04 4.17
C VAL A 109 -8.02 -0.53 3.91
N LYS A 110 -8.78 -1.20 3.04
CA LYS A 110 -10.22 -0.87 2.86
C LYS A 110 -10.99 -1.17 4.16
N ALA A 111 -11.91 -0.29 4.55
CA ALA A 111 -12.66 -0.42 5.80
C ALA A 111 -13.35 -1.80 6.02
N PRO A 112 -13.99 -2.44 5.01
CA PRO A 112 -14.57 -3.77 5.19
C PRO A 112 -13.53 -4.86 5.50
N LEU A 113 -12.34 -4.77 4.89
CA LEU A 113 -11.23 -5.69 5.11
C LEU A 113 -10.63 -5.50 6.51
N LEU A 114 -10.54 -4.24 6.95
CA LEU A 114 -10.07 -3.91 8.28
C LEU A 114 -11.00 -4.50 9.36
N ARG A 115 -12.32 -4.27 9.25
CA ARG A 115 -13.29 -4.82 10.21
C ARG A 115 -13.24 -6.34 10.30
N ARG A 116 -13.07 -7.02 9.16
CA ARG A 116 -12.89 -8.47 9.14
C ARG A 116 -11.61 -8.88 9.86
N ALA A 117 -10.49 -8.23 9.55
CA ALA A 117 -9.21 -8.53 10.17
C ALA A 117 -9.24 -8.34 11.69
N GLU A 118 -9.90 -7.28 12.18
CA GLU A 118 -10.11 -7.03 13.61
C GLU A 118 -10.98 -8.13 14.25
N ALA A 119 -12.07 -8.55 13.60
CA ALA A 119 -12.91 -9.66 14.05
C ALA A 119 -12.15 -11.00 14.10
N ASP A 120 -11.20 -11.21 13.17
CA ASP A 120 -10.32 -12.38 13.12
C ASP A 120 -9.15 -12.28 14.13
N GLY A 121 -9.07 -11.22 14.94
CA GLY A 121 -8.02 -11.01 15.95
C GLY A 121 -6.67 -10.61 15.37
N VAL A 122 -6.63 -10.02 14.18
CA VAL A 122 -5.40 -9.45 13.60
C VAL A 122 -5.25 -8.00 14.07
N ALA A 123 -4.27 -7.75 14.93
CA ALA A 123 -3.99 -6.42 15.47
C ALA A 123 -3.29 -5.52 14.42
N LEU A 124 -3.88 -4.34 14.20
CA LEU A 124 -3.39 -3.28 13.33
C LEU A 124 -3.31 -1.98 14.13
N ASN A 125 -2.10 -1.44 14.30
CA ASN A 125 -1.90 -0.26 15.14
C ASN A 125 -2.34 1.02 14.41
N ARG A 126 -2.75 2.05 15.17
CA ARG A 126 -3.03 3.39 14.61
C ARG A 126 -1.78 4.25 14.46
N VAL A 127 -0.73 3.90 15.19
CA VAL A 127 0.59 4.55 15.17
C VAL A 127 1.68 3.52 14.89
N PRO A 128 2.87 3.94 14.42
CA PRO A 128 4.02 3.05 14.31
C PRO A 128 4.30 2.38 15.66
N GLY A 129 4.72 1.12 15.63
CA GLY A 129 5.12 0.35 16.82
C GLY A 129 6.48 -0.31 16.64
#